data_AF-A0A3N1TRE6-F1
#
_entry.id   AF-A0A3N1TRE6-F1
#
_cell.length_a   1.000
_cell.length_b   1.000
_cell.length_c   1.000
_cell.angle_alpha   90.00
_cell.angle_beta   90.00
_cell.angle_gamma   90.00
#
_symmetry.space_group_name_H-M   'P 1'
#
loop_
_entity.id
_entity.type
_entity.pdbx_description
1 polymer ?
#
loop_
_entity_poly.entity_id
_entity_poly.type
_entity_poly.pdbx_seq_one_letter_code
_entity_poly.pdbx_strand_id
1 'polypeptide(L)'
;MDLLRGRRQGERVAVGPGAARLHAGLDKVIATIDNDPQLRAQIADERVEEALLADEFPNLHLGTVNHCMFDAPQAECQDELPEDQRGLAPLIGACQPARCRNSTITRAHAPYWVAEEDDLIALSKDLRLSPPNREAVFVRLADVQRITRALEEEGTA
;
A
#
# COMPACT_ATOMS: atom_id res chain seq x y z
N MET A 1 1.60 12.38 7.09
CA MET A 1 0.98 12.96 8.28
C MET A 1 -0.27 12.20 8.72
N ASP A 2 -1.31 12.09 7.88
CA ASP A 2 -2.56 11.42 8.29
C ASP A 2 -2.40 9.97 8.74
N LEU A 3 -1.55 9.18 8.06
CA LEU A 3 -1.27 7.79 8.46
C LEU A 3 -0.60 7.68 9.84
N LEU A 4 0.32 8.59 10.16
CA LEU A 4 0.99 8.65 11.46
C LEU A 4 -0.02 8.98 12.57
N ARG A 5 -0.90 9.96 12.31
CA ARG A 5 -1.97 10.36 13.24
C ARG A 5 -2.96 9.23 13.50
N GLY A 6 -3.48 8.61 12.44
CA GLY A 6 -4.39 7.46 12.58
C GLY A 6 -3.73 6.31 13.34
N ARG A 7 -2.46 6.00 13.02
CA ARG A 7 -1.73 4.93 13.70
C ARG A 7 -1.54 5.21 15.19
N ARG A 8 -1.23 6.46 15.56
CA ARG A 8 -1.14 6.91 16.96
C ARG A 8 -2.46 6.79 17.72
N GLN A 9 -3.60 6.83 17.03
CA GLN A 9 -4.93 6.60 17.60
C GLN A 9 -5.31 5.10 17.69
N GLY A 10 -4.40 4.21 17.30
CA GLY A 10 -4.62 2.76 17.30
C GLY A 10 -5.23 2.22 16.00
N GLU A 11 -5.43 3.04 14.98
CA GLU A 11 -6.05 2.60 13.73
C GLU A 11 -5.12 1.67 12.94
N ARG A 12 -5.72 0.73 12.22
CA ARG A 12 -5.09 0.06 11.08
C ARG A 12 -5.20 1.02 9.90
N VAL A 13 -4.11 1.69 9.54
CA VAL A 13 -4.09 2.77 8.52
C VAL A 13 -3.70 2.30 7.10
N ALA A 14 -3.55 1.00 6.93
CA ALA A 14 -3.20 0.39 5.65
C ALA A 14 -3.52 -1.10 5.65
N VAL A 15 -3.69 -1.64 4.45
CA VAL A 15 -3.92 -3.05 4.13
C VAL A 15 -2.98 -3.52 3.02
N GLY A 16 -3.08 -4.82 2.70
CA GLY A 16 -2.23 -5.48 1.74
C GLY A 16 -0.96 -6.07 2.35
N PRO A 17 -0.15 -6.79 1.55
CA PRO A 17 0.96 -7.61 2.06
C PRO A 17 2.06 -6.82 2.79
N GLY A 18 2.28 -5.56 2.42
CA GLY A 18 3.27 -4.68 3.05
C GLY A 18 2.77 -3.92 4.28
N ALA A 19 1.47 -4.00 4.61
CA ALA A 19 0.86 -3.15 5.64
C ALA A 19 1.51 -3.29 7.01
N ALA A 20 1.83 -4.52 7.42
CA ALA A 20 2.47 -4.77 8.72
C ALA A 20 3.82 -4.04 8.83
N ARG A 21 4.60 -3.96 7.75
CA ARG A 21 5.89 -3.23 7.75
C ARG A 21 5.69 -1.72 7.82
N LEU A 22 4.68 -1.19 7.12
CA LEU A 22 4.32 0.22 7.23
C LEU A 22 3.89 0.56 8.65
N HIS A 23 3.01 -0.25 9.27
CA HIS A 23 2.57 -0.05 10.65
C HIS A 23 3.74 -0.12 11.63
N ALA A 24 4.64 -1.09 11.49
CA ALA A 24 5.82 -1.20 12.35
C ALA A 24 6.75 0.02 12.24
N GLY A 25 6.97 0.55 11.02
CA GLY A 25 7.74 1.77 10.84
C GLY A 25 7.05 3.00 11.49
N LEU A 26 5.73 3.13 11.32
CA LEU A 26 4.97 4.22 11.95
C LEU A 26 5.03 4.11 13.48
N ASP A 27 4.92 2.90 14.04
CA ASP A 27 5.05 2.65 15.47
C ASP A 27 6.43 3.03 15.99
N LYS A 28 7.49 2.77 15.20
CA LYS A 28 8.85 3.19 15.54
C LYS A 28 8.99 4.71 15.55
N VAL A 29 8.42 5.43 14.57
CA VAL A 29 8.39 6.90 14.58
C VAL A 29 7.65 7.43 15.80
N ILE A 30 6.48 6.87 16.12
CA ILE A 30 5.69 7.23 17.30
C ILE A 30 6.51 7.02 18.58
N ALA A 31 7.18 5.87 18.71
CA ALA A 31 8.01 5.56 19.87
C ALA A 31 9.22 6.50 19.99
N THR A 32 9.87 6.86 18.88
CA THR A 32 10.97 7.85 18.87
C THR A 32 10.49 9.19 19.40
N ILE A 33 9.35 9.67 18.89
CA ILE A 33 8.72 10.91 19.34
C ILE A 33 8.38 10.82 20.84
N ASP A 34 7.77 9.73 21.29
CA ASP A 34 7.25 9.61 22.66
C ASP A 34 8.35 9.41 23.72
N ASN A 35 9.54 8.95 23.33
CA ASN A 35 10.66 8.72 24.24
C ASN A 35 11.63 9.90 24.35
N ASP A 36 11.55 10.90 23.47
CA ASP A 36 12.38 12.10 23.53
C ASP A 36 11.56 13.30 24.03
N PRO A 37 11.79 13.79 25.27
CA PRO A 37 11.06 14.94 25.83
C PRO A 37 11.14 16.22 24.99
N GLN A 38 12.24 16.43 24.25
CA GLN A 38 12.38 17.58 23.36
C GLN A 38 11.51 17.41 22.11
N LEU A 39 11.55 16.24 21.48
CA LEU A 39 10.68 15.95 20.33
C LEU A 39 9.22 15.98 20.74
N ARG A 40 8.85 15.43 21.91
CA ARG A 40 7.48 15.53 22.46
C ARG A 40 6.99 16.96 22.57
N ALA A 41 7.82 17.86 23.07
CA ALA A 41 7.50 19.28 23.20
C ALA A 41 7.37 19.98 21.84
N GLN A 42 8.03 19.43 20.82
CA GLN A 42 8.07 19.94 19.45
C GLN A 42 7.11 19.22 18.50
N ILE A 43 6.23 18.30 18.96
CA ILE A 43 5.27 17.56 18.09
C ILE A 43 4.39 18.48 17.24
N ALA A 44 4.18 19.73 17.66
CA ALA A 44 3.47 20.72 16.85
C ALA A 44 4.25 21.19 15.59
N ASP A 45 5.53 20.83 15.47
CA ASP A 45 6.38 21.10 14.30
C ASP A 45 6.27 19.96 13.28
N GLU A 46 5.40 20.17 12.30
CA GLU A 46 5.21 19.28 11.14
C GLU A 46 6.53 18.91 10.45
N ARG A 47 7.50 19.82 10.44
CA ARG A 47 8.80 19.62 9.78
C ARG A 47 9.66 18.57 10.48
N VAL A 48 9.52 18.43 11.81
CA VAL A 48 10.20 17.39 12.59
C VAL A 48 9.57 16.03 12.31
N GLU A 49 8.24 15.94 12.27
CA GLU A 49 7.54 14.70 11.92
C GLU A 49 7.86 14.23 10.49
N GLU A 50 7.87 15.16 9.52
CA GLU A 50 8.26 14.87 8.14
C GLU A 50 9.69 14.32 8.05
N ALA A 51 10.64 14.89 8.80
CA ALA A 51 12.02 14.43 8.81
C ALA A 51 12.16 13.00 9.38
N LEU A 52 11.45 12.70 10.48
CA LEU A 52 11.44 11.36 11.07
C LEU A 52 10.79 10.33 10.14
N LEU A 53 9.70 10.70 9.46
CA LEU A 53 9.06 9.84 8.47
C LEU A 53 9.97 9.59 7.26
N ALA A 54 10.67 10.62 6.77
CA ALA A 54 11.61 10.48 5.66
C ALA A 54 12.79 9.57 6.01
N ASP A 55 13.30 9.64 7.25
CA ASP A 55 14.36 8.75 7.75
C ASP A 55 13.89 7.30 7.91
N GLU A 56 12.67 7.08 8.42
CA GLU A 56 12.13 5.72 8.59
C GLU A 56 11.76 5.05 7.26
N PHE A 57 11.31 5.84 6.27
CA PHE A 57 10.77 5.36 5.02
C PHE A 57 11.56 5.84 3.77
N PRO A 58 12.88 5.62 3.71
CA PRO A 58 13.73 6.18 2.65
C PRO A 58 13.42 5.61 1.25
N ASN A 59 12.82 4.41 1.20
CA ASN A 59 12.44 3.72 -0.03
C ASN A 59 10.91 3.60 -0.17
N LEU A 60 10.15 4.52 0.44
CA LEU A 60 8.71 4.60 0.22
C LEU A 60 8.43 5.38 -1.07
N HIS A 61 7.78 4.71 -2.01
CA HIS A 61 7.33 5.32 -3.26
C HIS A 61 5.81 5.43 -3.25
N LEU A 62 5.31 6.65 -3.43
CA LEU A 62 3.88 6.91 -3.50
C LEU A 62 3.37 6.57 -4.92
N GLY A 63 2.31 5.78 -4.99
CA GLY A 63 1.61 5.46 -6.23
C GLY A 63 0.10 5.67 -6.08
N THR A 64 -0.60 5.68 -7.22
CA THR A 64 -2.03 5.98 -7.31
C THR A 64 -2.93 4.90 -6.74
N VAL A 65 -2.57 3.62 -6.94
CA VAL A 65 -3.38 2.47 -6.50
C VAL A 65 -2.76 1.74 -5.31
N ASN A 66 -1.48 1.99 -5.03
CA ASN A 66 -0.75 1.50 -3.87
C ASN A 66 0.47 2.38 -3.60
N HIS A 67 0.97 2.38 -2.37
CA HIS A 67 2.33 2.82 -2.07
C HIS A 67 3.27 1.59 -2.03
N CYS A 68 4.55 1.80 -2.31
CA CYS A 68 5.56 0.75 -2.40
C CYS A 68 6.67 0.99 -1.38
N MET A 69 6.83 0.07 -0.43
CA MET A 69 7.88 0.07 0.61
C MET A 69 9.18 -0.57 0.08
N PHE A 70 9.59 -0.18 -1.14
CA PHE A 70 10.49 -0.93 -2.00
C PHE A 70 11.63 -1.68 -1.27
N ASP A 71 11.59 -3.00 -1.37
CA ASP A 71 12.64 -3.94 -1.01
C ASP A 71 12.87 -4.84 -2.22
N ALA A 72 14.02 -4.68 -2.88
CA ALA A 72 14.30 -5.26 -4.20
C ALA A 72 14.09 -6.79 -4.28
N PRO A 73 14.64 -7.61 -3.36
CA PRO A 73 14.36 -9.05 -3.29
C PRO A 73 12.88 -9.45 -3.15
N GLN A 74 12.01 -8.50 -2.78
CA GLN A 74 10.58 -8.74 -2.56
C GLN A 74 9.68 -8.08 -3.61
N ALA A 75 10.26 -7.44 -4.62
CA ALA A 75 9.54 -6.64 -5.60
C ALA A 75 9.05 -7.50 -6.79
N GLU A 76 7.83 -8.06 -6.69
CA GLU A 76 7.21 -8.85 -7.79
C GLU A 76 7.20 -8.12 -9.14
N CYS A 77 7.11 -6.78 -9.12
CA CYS A 77 7.15 -5.96 -10.32
C CYS A 77 8.46 -6.03 -11.12
N GLN A 78 9.50 -6.68 -10.58
CA GLN A 78 10.81 -6.86 -11.22
C GLN A 78 11.06 -8.30 -11.69
N ASP A 79 10.16 -9.24 -11.41
CA ASP A 79 10.37 -10.68 -11.66
C ASP A 79 10.55 -11.00 -13.15
N GLU A 80 9.95 -10.19 -14.02
CA GLU A 80 10.01 -10.34 -15.48
C GLU A 80 11.14 -9.50 -16.13
N LEU A 81 11.91 -8.74 -15.34
CA LEU A 81 13.02 -7.95 -15.88
C LEU A 81 14.28 -8.78 -16.11
N PRO A 82 15.12 -8.42 -17.10
CA PRO A 82 16.50 -8.90 -17.19
C PRO A 82 17.26 -8.65 -15.88
N GLU A 83 18.15 -9.57 -15.51
CA GLU A 83 18.87 -9.53 -14.22
C GLU A 83 19.66 -8.23 -14.03
N ASP A 84 20.27 -7.71 -15.09
CA ASP A 84 21.03 -6.45 -15.12
C ASP A 84 20.16 -5.20 -14.95
N GLN A 85 18.84 -5.34 -14.97
CA GLN A 85 17.86 -4.25 -14.81
C GLN A 85 17.08 -4.33 -13.50
N ARG A 86 17.31 -5.37 -12.68
CA ARG A 86 16.65 -5.54 -11.37
C ARG A 86 17.30 -4.68 -10.28
N GLY A 87 16.56 -4.44 -9.21
CA GLY A 87 17.03 -3.83 -7.96
C GLY A 87 17.15 -2.31 -7.95
N LEU A 88 16.99 -1.64 -9.10
CA LEU A 88 17.22 -0.19 -9.20
C LEU A 88 16.08 0.66 -8.61
N ALA A 89 14.83 0.35 -8.97
CA ALA A 89 13.64 1.09 -8.54
C ALA A 89 12.37 0.25 -8.74
N PRO A 90 11.27 0.51 -8.02
CA PRO A 90 10.02 -0.20 -8.25
C PRO A 90 9.41 0.19 -9.60
N LEU A 91 8.88 -0.80 -10.33
CA LEU A 91 8.02 -0.57 -11.48
C LEU A 91 6.57 -0.52 -11.01
N ILE A 92 6.14 0.61 -10.47
CA ILE A 92 4.80 0.77 -9.86
C ILE A 92 3.68 0.37 -10.83
N GLY A 93 3.80 0.72 -12.11
CA GLY A 93 2.81 0.33 -13.14
C GLY A 93 2.72 -1.18 -13.43
N ALA A 94 3.74 -1.96 -13.05
CA ALA A 94 3.76 -3.42 -13.15
C ALA A 94 3.55 -4.12 -11.79
N CYS A 95 3.26 -3.35 -10.73
CA CYS A 95 3.01 -3.89 -9.41
C CYS A 95 1.77 -4.81 -9.42
N GLN A 96 1.77 -5.78 -8.52
CA GLN A 96 0.62 -6.65 -8.22
C GLN A 96 0.14 -6.33 -6.79
N PRO A 97 -0.69 -5.29 -6.58
CA PRO A 97 -0.89 -4.72 -5.24
C PRO A 97 -1.48 -5.69 -4.22
N ALA A 98 -2.26 -6.67 -4.67
CA ALA A 98 -2.91 -7.67 -3.82
C ALA A 98 -1.96 -8.80 -3.36
N ARG A 99 -0.74 -8.89 -3.92
CA ARG A 99 0.19 -10.01 -3.74
C ARG A 99 1.61 -9.57 -3.36
N CYS A 100 2.09 -8.49 -3.97
CA CYS A 100 3.43 -7.97 -3.76
C CYS A 100 3.68 -7.53 -2.30
N ARG A 101 4.71 -8.11 -1.66
CA ARG A 101 5.11 -7.82 -0.27
C ARG A 101 5.55 -6.37 -0.01
N ASN A 102 5.87 -5.63 -1.07
CA ASN A 102 6.17 -4.20 -0.97
C ASN A 102 4.90 -3.32 -1.02
N SER A 103 3.75 -3.87 -1.42
CA SER A 103 2.52 -3.11 -1.63
C SER A 103 1.81 -2.80 -0.31
N THR A 104 1.52 -1.52 -0.12
CA THR A 104 0.68 -1.01 0.98
C THR A 104 -0.45 -0.20 0.37
N ILE A 105 -1.66 -0.40 0.87
CA ILE A 105 -2.86 0.23 0.32
C ILE A 105 -3.56 0.93 1.48
N THR A 106 -3.80 2.22 1.37
CA THR A 106 -4.47 3.03 2.39
C THR A 106 -5.89 3.38 1.93
N ARG A 107 -6.71 3.89 2.85
CA ARG A 107 -8.04 4.44 2.53
C ARG A 107 -8.05 5.46 1.38
N ALA A 108 -6.96 6.20 1.18
CA ALA A 108 -6.84 7.16 0.07
C ALA A 108 -6.91 6.50 -1.32
N HIS A 109 -6.57 5.21 -1.42
CA HIS A 109 -6.66 4.46 -2.69
C HIS A 109 -8.06 3.86 -2.92
N ALA A 110 -8.94 3.83 -1.92
CA ALA A 110 -10.22 3.14 -1.99
C ALA A 110 -11.09 3.52 -3.20
N PRO A 111 -11.21 4.81 -3.59
CA PRO A 111 -12.01 5.18 -4.76
C PRO A 111 -11.59 4.48 -6.05
N TYR A 112 -10.29 4.23 -6.25
CA TYR A 112 -9.77 3.55 -7.44
C TYR A 112 -10.11 2.05 -7.43
N TRP A 113 -9.97 1.40 -6.27
CA TRP A 113 -10.26 -0.03 -6.13
C TRP A 113 -11.75 -0.34 -6.24
N VAL A 114 -12.61 0.51 -5.67
CA VAL A 114 -14.07 0.37 -5.79
C VAL A 114 -14.51 0.55 -7.24
N ALA A 115 -14.00 1.57 -7.92
CA ALA A 115 -14.32 1.80 -9.33
C ALA A 115 -13.89 0.61 -10.21
N GLU A 116 -12.70 0.05 -9.98
CA GLU A 116 -12.24 -1.12 -10.71
C GLU A 116 -13.07 -2.37 -10.40
N GLU A 117 -13.49 -2.56 -9.15
CA GLU A 117 -14.39 -3.66 -8.78
C GLU A 117 -15.71 -3.59 -9.55
N ASP A 118 -16.34 -2.41 -9.59
CA ASP A 118 -17.59 -2.17 -10.30
C ASP A 118 -17.44 -2.48 -11.81
N ASP A 119 -16.36 -2.01 -12.42
CA ASP A 119 -16.05 -2.25 -13.83
C ASP A 119 -15.86 -3.75 -14.13
N LEU A 120 -15.13 -4.47 -13.28
CA LEU A 120 -14.90 -5.90 -13.43
C LEU A 120 -16.17 -6.72 -13.18
N ILE A 121 -17.01 -6.33 -12.22
CA ILE A 121 -18.33 -6.95 -12.00
C ILE A 121 -19.20 -6.78 -13.24
N ALA A 122 -19.21 -5.59 -13.84
CA ALA A 122 -19.95 -5.36 -15.08
C ALA A 122 -19.39 -6.20 -16.23
N LEU A 123 -18.07 -6.21 -16.42
CA LEU A 123 -17.40 -6.95 -17.50
C LEU A 123 -17.58 -8.47 -17.36
N SER A 124 -17.58 -9.01 -16.14
CA SER A 124 -17.75 -10.44 -15.88
C SER A 124 -19.07 -11.02 -16.41
N LYS A 125 -20.09 -10.16 -16.55
CA LYS A 125 -21.43 -10.50 -17.07
C LYS A 125 -21.50 -10.49 -18.59
N ASP A 126 -20.48 -10.00 -19.30
CA ASP A 126 -20.48 -9.96 -20.78
C ASP A 126 -20.34 -11.37 -21.36
N LEU A 127 -21.36 -11.82 -22.10
CA LEU A 127 -21.42 -13.13 -22.74
C LEU A 127 -20.51 -13.23 -23.97
N ARG A 128 -20.02 -12.09 -24.51
CA ARG A 128 -19.14 -12.03 -25.68
C ARG A 128 -17.68 -12.32 -25.36
N LEU A 129 -17.32 -12.35 -24.07
CA LEU A 129 -15.95 -12.70 -23.65
C LEU A 129 -15.62 -14.14 -24.03
N SER A 130 -14.48 -14.30 -24.71
CA SER A 130 -13.86 -15.61 -24.92
C SER A 130 -13.53 -16.26 -23.58
N PRO A 131 -13.45 -17.61 -23.51
CA PRO A 131 -13.15 -18.30 -22.26
C PRO A 131 -11.87 -17.81 -21.56
N PRO A 132 -10.72 -17.59 -22.25
CA PRO A 132 -9.51 -17.08 -21.60
C PRO A 132 -9.67 -15.66 -21.04
N ASN A 133 -10.37 -14.78 -21.76
CA ASN A 133 -10.60 -13.40 -21.28
C ASN A 133 -11.54 -13.39 -20.07
N ARG A 134 -12.55 -14.27 -20.05
CA ARG A 134 -13.45 -14.43 -18.91
C ARG A 134 -12.69 -14.91 -17.66
N GLU A 135 -11.78 -15.86 -17.82
CA GLU A 135 -10.92 -16.32 -16.73
C GLU A 135 -10.02 -15.19 -16.20
N ALA A 136 -9.36 -14.43 -17.09
CA ALA A 136 -8.55 -13.29 -16.69
C ALA A 136 -9.33 -12.23 -15.90
N VAL A 137 -10.58 -11.94 -16.31
CA VAL A 137 -11.48 -11.03 -15.58
C VAL A 137 -11.78 -11.56 -14.17
N PHE A 138 -12.09 -12.85 -14.02
CA PHE A 138 -12.37 -13.41 -12.70
C PHE A 138 -11.14 -13.45 -11.79
N VAL A 139 -9.96 -13.76 -12.33
CA VAL A 139 -8.70 -13.69 -11.57
C VAL A 139 -8.44 -12.27 -11.07
N ARG A 140 -8.59 -11.27 -11.94
CA ARG A 140 -8.40 -9.86 -11.54
C ARG A 140 -9.46 -9.41 -10.52
N LEU A 141 -10.72 -9.78 -10.72
CA LEU A 141 -11.80 -9.46 -9.79
C LEU A 141 -11.53 -10.04 -8.40
N ALA A 142 -11.03 -11.28 -8.31
CA ALA A 142 -10.68 -11.89 -7.04
C ALA A 142 -9.55 -11.14 -6.30
N ASP A 143 -8.56 -10.62 -7.04
CA ASP A 143 -7.49 -9.80 -6.48
C ASP A 143 -7.98 -8.43 -6.00
N VAL A 144 -8.84 -7.75 -6.79
CA VAL A 144 -9.47 -6.48 -6.42
C VAL A 144 -10.34 -6.65 -5.17
N GLN A 145 -11.15 -7.69 -5.14
CA GLN A 145 -12.03 -8.02 -4.01
C GLN A 145 -11.29 -8.33 -2.72
N ARG A 146 -10.07 -8.86 -2.80
CA ARG A 146 -9.22 -9.04 -1.62
C ARG A 146 -8.86 -7.70 -0.99
N ILE A 147 -8.65 -6.68 -1.82
CA ILE A 147 -8.26 -5.35 -1.39
C ILE A 147 -9.48 -4.57 -0.89
N THR A 148 -10.58 -4.53 -1.63
CA THR A 148 -11.77 -3.75 -1.24
C THR A 148 -12.34 -4.25 0.09
N ARG A 149 -12.47 -5.56 0.29
CA ARG A 149 -12.86 -6.12 1.60
C ARG A 149 -11.90 -5.74 2.72
N ALA A 150 -10.59 -5.78 2.47
CA ALA A 150 -9.62 -5.38 3.49
C ALA A 150 -9.75 -3.87 3.83
N LEU A 151 -10.00 -3.02 2.84
CA LEU A 151 -10.22 -1.58 3.03
C LEU A 151 -11.52 -1.28 3.80
N GLU A 152 -12.57 -2.09 3.64
CA GLU A 152 -13.80 -1.99 4.44
C GLU A 152 -13.55 -2.28 5.93
N GLU A 153 -12.61 -3.18 6.22
CA GLU A 153 -12.17 -3.51 7.58
C GLU A 153 -11.14 -2.51 8.15
N GLU A 154 -10.53 -1.66 7.31
CA GLU A 154 -9.54 -0.65 7.69
C GLU A 154 -10.14 0.42 8.62
N GLY A 155 -9.62 0.55 9.84
CA GLY A 155 -10.10 1.49 10.87
C GLY A 155 -10.90 0.86 12.01
N THR A 156 -11.18 -0.44 11.95
CA THR A 156 -11.59 -1.20 13.15
C THR A 156 -10.34 -1.70 13.88
N ALA A 157 -10.15 -1.23 15.11
CA ALA A 157 -9.09 -1.64 16.03
C ALA A 157 -9.61 -2.69 17.02
#